data_AF-A0A2D4Q524-F1
#
_entry.id   AF-A0A2D4Q524-F1
#
_cell.length_a   1.000
_cell.length_b   1.000
_cell.length_c   1.000
_cell.angle_alpha   90.00
_cell.angle_beta   90.00
_cell.angle_gamma   90.00
#
_symmetry.space_group_name_H-M   'P 1'
#
loop_
_entity.id
_entity.type
_entity.pdbx_description
1 polymer ?
#
loop_
_entity_poly.entity_id
_entity_poly.type
_entity_poly.pdbx_seq_one_letter_code
_entity_poly.pdbx_strand_id
1 'polypeptide(L)'
;QRCHCAQATYLFQTDKFYDITYDRGDQTIQCGRKVDCFKLWLMWKANGSKGLEQRVDRAFAYTRYLADEIKKREGFQLVIEPEFINLCFWYVPPSLRGQEGCTDYWVKLEKVAPLIKERMMKK
;
A
#
# COMPACT_ATOMS: atom_id res chain seq x y z
N GLN A 1 -25.02 19.16 -5.42
CA GLN A 1 -25.48 18.01 -4.59
C GLN A 1 -25.06 18.24 -3.15
N ARG A 2 -26.00 18.12 -2.19
CA ARG A 2 -25.83 18.36 -0.74
C ARG A 2 -25.72 17.04 0.06
N CYS A 3 -24.96 16.07 -0.46
CA CYS A 3 -25.04 14.66 0.00
C CYS A 3 -24.78 14.47 1.51
N HIS A 4 -23.87 15.26 2.10
CA HIS A 4 -23.48 15.14 3.51
C HIS A 4 -23.85 16.37 4.35
N CYS A 5 -24.58 17.32 3.79
CA CYS A 5 -24.83 18.61 4.42
C CYS A 5 -25.99 18.49 5.42
N ALA A 6 -25.71 18.74 6.69
CA ALA A 6 -26.70 18.72 7.77
C ALA A 6 -27.15 20.13 8.19
N GLN A 7 -26.48 21.19 7.70
CA GLN A 7 -26.79 22.60 8.00
C GLN A 7 -26.87 22.88 9.51
N ALA A 8 -25.99 22.26 10.29
CA ALA A 8 -25.92 22.44 11.74
C ALA A 8 -25.55 23.89 12.08
N THR A 9 -26.53 24.65 12.57
CA THR A 9 -26.39 26.09 12.86
C THR A 9 -25.37 26.41 13.95
N TYR A 10 -25.02 25.43 14.79
CA TYR A 10 -24.01 25.55 15.84
C TYR A 10 -22.56 25.28 15.36
N LEU A 11 -22.35 24.83 14.11
CA LEU A 11 -21.03 24.58 13.51
C LEU A 11 -20.79 25.44 12.26
N PHE A 12 -21.80 25.54 11.39
CA PHE A 12 -21.72 26.23 10.10
C PHE A 12 -22.60 27.49 10.09
N GLN A 13 -22.22 28.45 10.94
CA GLN A 13 -22.85 29.77 11.00
C GLN A 13 -22.62 30.53 9.67
N THR A 14 -23.69 31.12 9.11
CA THR A 14 -23.63 31.80 7.79
C THR A 14 -23.30 33.29 7.88
N ASP A 15 -23.25 33.84 9.09
CA ASP A 15 -23.02 35.25 9.41
C ASP A 15 -21.58 35.56 9.85
N LYS A 16 -20.63 34.64 9.56
CA LYS A 16 -19.22 34.84 9.86
C LYS A 16 -18.63 36.00 9.05
N PHE A 17 -17.66 36.70 9.64
CA PHE A 17 -16.95 37.84 9.02
C PHE A 17 -15.93 37.45 7.93
N TYR A 18 -15.90 36.18 7.52
CA TYR A 18 -15.03 35.64 6.47
C TYR A 18 -15.85 34.78 5.50
N ASP A 19 -15.26 34.45 4.35
CA ASP A 19 -15.91 33.59 3.35
C ASP A 19 -16.15 32.17 3.90
N ILE A 20 -17.40 31.85 4.21
CA ILE A 20 -17.82 30.55 4.74
C ILE A 20 -17.61 29.38 3.77
N THR A 21 -17.28 29.63 2.50
CA THR A 21 -16.98 28.55 1.54
C THR A 21 -15.68 27.80 1.88
N TYR A 22 -14.85 28.33 2.78
CA TYR A 22 -13.69 27.63 3.36
C TYR A 22 -14.08 26.64 4.47
N ASP A 23 -15.29 26.70 5.02
CA ASP A 23 -15.77 25.76 6.03
C ASP A 23 -16.25 24.45 5.35
N ARG A 24 -15.36 23.46 5.29
CA ARG A 24 -15.59 22.22 4.52
C ARG A 24 -16.25 21.08 5.29
N GLY A 25 -16.74 21.30 6.50
CA GLY A 25 -17.24 20.21 7.34
C GLY A 25 -18.50 19.54 6.79
N ASP A 26 -19.44 20.31 6.23
CA ASP A 26 -20.67 19.82 5.57
C ASP A 26 -20.42 19.04 4.25
N GLN A 27 -19.15 18.94 3.81
CA GLN A 27 -18.75 18.09 2.68
C GLN A 27 -18.35 16.68 3.12
N THR A 28 -18.38 16.39 4.42
CA THR A 28 -17.95 15.12 4.98
C THR A 28 -18.99 14.55 5.93
N ILE A 29 -19.01 13.23 6.06
CA ILE A 29 -19.84 12.56 7.07
C ILE A 29 -19.32 12.79 8.51
N GLN A 30 -18.08 13.25 8.66
CA GLN A 30 -17.45 13.44 9.96
C GLN A 30 -17.78 14.83 10.53
N CYS A 31 -17.91 14.92 11.86
CA CYS A 31 -17.96 16.18 12.57
C CYS A 31 -16.54 16.70 12.86
N GLY A 32 -15.87 16.16 13.89
CA GLY A 32 -14.46 16.42 14.14
C GLY A 32 -13.58 15.69 13.13
N ARG A 33 -12.57 16.39 12.58
CA ARG A 33 -11.65 15.82 11.59
C ARG A 33 -10.20 16.19 11.87
N LYS A 34 -9.31 15.19 11.77
CA LYS A 34 -7.86 15.36 11.96
C LYS A 34 -7.24 16.14 10.82
N VAL A 35 -6.22 16.95 11.13
CA VAL A 35 -5.45 17.73 10.14
C VAL A 35 -4.37 16.84 9.49
N ASP A 36 -4.79 15.91 8.64
CA ASP A 36 -3.86 14.98 7.97
C ASP A 36 -3.15 15.58 6.74
N CYS A 37 -3.62 16.71 6.21
CA CYS A 37 -2.99 17.37 5.06
C CYS A 37 -1.63 17.99 5.40
N PHE A 38 -1.41 18.42 6.66
CA PHE A 38 -0.22 19.17 7.03
C PHE A 38 1.06 18.35 6.93
N LYS A 39 1.03 17.08 7.39
CA LYS A 39 2.17 16.15 7.27
C LYS A 39 2.56 15.91 5.80
N LEU A 40 1.57 15.79 4.91
CA LEU A 40 1.80 15.63 3.48
C LEU A 40 2.35 16.92 2.86
N TRP A 41 1.73 18.06 3.16
CA TRP A 41 2.16 19.37 2.66
C TRP A 41 3.61 19.67 3.06
N LEU A 42 3.98 19.45 4.32
CA LEU A 42 5.33 19.69 4.81
C LEU A 42 6.36 18.77 4.13
N MET A 43 6.04 17.48 3.99
CA MET A 43 6.88 16.54 3.25
C MET A 43 7.05 16.98 1.79
N TRP A 44 5.97 17.42 1.14
CA TRP A 44 6.02 17.86 -0.25
C TRP A 44 6.83 19.14 -0.41
N LYS A 45 6.70 20.10 0.51
CA LYS A 45 7.53 21.31 0.53
C LYS A 45 9.02 20.99 0.70
N ALA A 46 9.35 20.04 1.56
CA ALA A 46 10.74 19.66 1.83
C ALA A 46 11.39 18.89 0.67
N ASN A 47 10.65 17.99 0.01
CA ASN A 47 11.20 17.12 -1.04
C ASN A 47 10.98 17.68 -2.46
N GLY A 48 9.98 18.54 -2.65
CA GLY A 48 9.47 18.93 -3.95
C GLY A 48 8.84 17.75 -4.72
N SER A 49 8.15 18.06 -5.82
CA SER A 49 7.55 17.02 -6.67
C SER A 49 8.62 16.09 -7.26
N LYS A 50 9.77 16.64 -7.67
CA LYS A 50 10.90 15.87 -8.20
C LYS A 50 11.50 14.90 -7.17
N GLY A 51 11.61 15.30 -5.90
CA GLY A 51 12.10 14.40 -4.86
C GLY A 51 11.12 13.27 -4.54
N LEU A 52 9.82 13.52 -4.63
CA LEU A 52 8.80 12.48 -4.48
C LEU A 52 8.77 11.53 -5.69
N GLU A 53 8.87 12.05 -6.91
CA GLU A 53 9.03 11.28 -8.15
C GLU A 53 10.22 10.30 -8.05
N GLN A 54 11.41 10.81 -7.70
CA GLN A 54 12.60 9.98 -7.54
C GLN A 54 12.44 8.85 -6.52
N ARG A 55 11.67 9.09 -5.43
CA ARG A 55 11.38 8.05 -4.43
C ARG A 55 10.50 6.95 -5.01
N VAL A 56 9.50 7.32 -5.80
CA VAL A 56 8.61 6.37 -6.49
C VAL A 56 9.41 5.58 -7.51
N ASP A 57 10.16 6.24 -8.40
CA ASP A 57 10.97 5.59 -9.44
C ASP A 57 11.95 4.58 -8.85
N ARG A 58 12.60 4.94 -7.72
CA ARG A 58 13.52 4.06 -7.02
C ARG A 58 12.82 2.82 -6.46
N ALA A 59 11.61 2.95 -5.94
CA ALA A 59 10.84 1.80 -5.46
C ALA A 59 10.52 0.82 -6.61
N PHE A 60 10.10 1.34 -7.77
CA PHE A 60 9.90 0.52 -8.97
C PHE A 60 11.19 -0.13 -9.46
N ALA A 61 12.32 0.60 -9.45
CA ALA A 61 13.61 0.05 -9.82
C ALA A 61 14.02 -1.12 -8.91
N TYR A 62 13.79 -1.00 -7.60
CA TYR A 62 14.04 -2.09 -6.65
C TYR A 62 13.11 -3.29 -6.86
N THR A 63 11.83 -3.06 -7.18
CA THR A 63 10.91 -4.16 -7.49
C THR A 63 11.33 -4.92 -8.74
N ARG A 64 11.72 -4.21 -9.81
CA ARG A 64 12.26 -4.85 -11.03
C ARG A 64 13.53 -5.63 -10.75
N TYR A 65 14.47 -5.02 -10.02
CA TYR A 65 15.71 -5.68 -9.61
C TYR A 65 15.43 -6.96 -8.83
N LEU A 66 14.54 -6.92 -7.84
CA LEU A 66 14.19 -8.10 -7.04
C LEU A 66 13.50 -9.19 -7.89
N ALA A 67 12.65 -8.80 -8.84
CA ALA A 67 12.02 -9.75 -9.75
C ALA A 67 13.08 -10.49 -10.60
N ASP A 68 14.05 -9.76 -11.16
CA ASP A 68 15.14 -10.35 -11.93
C ASP A 68 16.03 -11.26 -11.06
N GLU A 69 16.31 -10.85 -9.82
CA GLU A 69 17.09 -11.67 -8.88
C GLU A 69 16.36 -12.94 -8.45
N ILE A 70 15.03 -12.89 -8.29
CA ILE A 70 14.22 -14.06 -7.97
C ILE A 70 14.22 -15.05 -9.14
N LYS A 71 14.07 -14.59 -10.38
CA LYS A 71 14.08 -15.46 -11.58
C LYS A 71 15.38 -16.24 -11.76
N LYS A 72 16.50 -15.72 -11.24
CA LYS A 72 17.82 -16.37 -11.30
C LYS A 72 18.02 -17.47 -10.25
N ARG A 73 17.12 -17.60 -9.27
CA ARG A 73 17.31 -18.47 -8.10
C ARG A 73 16.32 -19.63 -8.11
N GLU A 74 16.86 -20.83 -7.92
CA GLU A 74 16.05 -22.02 -7.75
C GLU A 74 15.20 -21.93 -6.46
N GLY A 75 13.97 -22.45 -6.53
CA GLY A 75 13.07 -22.46 -5.38
C GLY A 75 12.34 -21.13 -5.16
N PHE A 76 12.47 -20.15 -6.04
CA PHE A 76 11.55 -19.00 -6.05
C PHE A 76 10.76 -18.99 -7.36
N GLN A 77 9.45 -18.82 -7.25
CA GLN A 77 8.55 -18.77 -8.40
C GLN A 77 7.72 -17.50 -8.33
N LEU A 78 7.88 -16.60 -9.30
CA LEU A 78 7.00 -15.44 -9.42
C LEU A 78 5.57 -15.90 -9.74
N VAL A 79 4.59 -15.26 -9.10
CA VAL A 79 3.17 -15.49 -9.39
C VAL A 79 2.80 -14.83 -10.72
N ILE A 80 3.27 -13.59 -10.91
CA ILE A 80 3.07 -12.79 -12.12
C ILE A 80 4.19 -11.74 -12.21
N GLU A 81 4.47 -11.23 -13.41
CA GLU A 81 5.33 -10.06 -13.58
C GLU A 81 4.72 -8.85 -12.84
N PRO A 82 5.51 -8.12 -12.02
CA PRO A 82 4.98 -7.02 -11.23
C PRO A 82 4.71 -5.77 -12.09
N GLU A 83 3.46 -5.32 -12.11
CA GLU A 83 3.07 -4.03 -12.73
C GLU A 83 3.30 -2.83 -11.80
N PHE A 84 3.40 -3.08 -10.49
CA PHE A 84 3.62 -2.07 -9.45
C PHE A 84 4.72 -2.53 -8.48
N ILE A 85 4.84 -1.90 -7.31
CA ILE A 85 5.87 -2.28 -6.33
C ILE A 85 5.56 -3.58 -5.57
N ASN A 86 4.36 -4.14 -5.74
CA ASN A 86 3.97 -5.42 -5.15
C ASN A 86 4.60 -6.56 -5.94
N LEU A 87 5.47 -7.33 -5.28
CA LEU A 87 6.12 -8.49 -5.86
C LEU A 87 5.63 -9.75 -5.15
N CYS A 88 4.93 -10.61 -5.88
CA CYS A 88 4.30 -11.82 -5.37
C CYS A 88 5.05 -13.06 -5.88
N PHE A 89 5.50 -13.91 -4.96
CA PHE A 89 6.23 -15.13 -5.29
C PHE A 89 5.96 -16.23 -4.27
N TRP A 90 6.13 -17.47 -4.71
CA TRP A 90 6.25 -18.64 -3.85
C TRP A 90 7.73 -18.94 -3.58
N TYR A 91 8.02 -19.41 -2.36
CA TYR A 91 9.25 -20.13 -2.09
C TYR A 91 8.95 -21.63 -2.10
N VAL A 92 9.54 -22.35 -3.05
CA VAL A 92 9.44 -23.80 -3.19
C VAL A 92 10.66 -24.44 -2.50
N PRO A 93 10.46 -25.06 -1.31
CA PRO A 93 11.55 -25.69 -0.58
C PRO A 93 12.11 -26.89 -1.35
N PRO A 94 13.39 -27.28 -1.12
CA PRO A 94 14.02 -28.40 -1.84
C PRO A 94 13.18 -29.67 -1.90
N SER A 95 12.42 -29.99 -0.84
CA SER A 95 11.57 -31.18 -0.77
C SER A 95 10.36 -31.17 -1.69
N LEU A 96 9.98 -30.03 -2.28
CA LEU A 96 8.83 -29.86 -3.17
C LEU A 96 9.23 -29.53 -4.62
N ARG A 97 10.51 -29.31 -4.91
CA ARG A 97 10.94 -28.93 -6.26
C ARG A 97 10.77 -30.10 -7.24
N GLY A 98 10.22 -29.83 -8.43
CA GLY A 98 9.97 -30.87 -9.44
C GLY A 98 8.72 -31.72 -9.16
N GLN A 99 7.93 -31.38 -8.15
CA GLN A 99 6.69 -32.09 -7.77
C GLN A 99 5.43 -31.34 -8.19
N GLU A 100 5.52 -30.37 -9.11
CA GLU A 100 4.41 -29.48 -9.49
C GLU A 100 3.21 -30.25 -10.08
N GLY A 101 3.44 -31.45 -10.63
CA GLY A 101 2.40 -32.33 -11.16
C GLY A 101 1.70 -33.22 -10.12
N CYS A 102 2.16 -33.23 -8.85
CA CYS A 102 1.52 -34.01 -7.79
C CYS A 102 0.22 -33.33 -7.34
N THR A 103 -0.83 -34.13 -7.08
CA THR A 103 -2.15 -33.62 -6.68
C THR A 103 -2.13 -32.88 -5.35
N ASP A 104 -1.18 -33.19 -4.48
CA ASP A 104 -1.01 -32.59 -3.15
C ASP A 104 0.05 -31.48 -3.11
N TYR A 105 0.63 -31.10 -4.25
CA TYR A 105 1.69 -30.08 -4.33
C TYR A 105 1.25 -28.75 -3.71
N TRP A 106 0.12 -28.21 -4.15
CA TRP A 106 -0.38 -26.91 -3.67
C TRP A 106 -0.77 -26.95 -2.19
N VAL A 107 -1.32 -28.06 -1.71
CA VAL A 107 -1.68 -28.29 -0.29
C VAL A 107 -0.43 -28.34 0.60
N LYS A 108 0.69 -28.81 0.08
CA LYS A 108 1.98 -28.76 0.79
C LYS A 108 2.61 -27.37 0.70
N LEU A 109 2.58 -26.74 -0.47
CA LEU A 109 3.20 -25.44 -0.71
C LEU A 109 2.51 -24.30 0.07
N GLU A 110 1.18 -24.31 0.20
CA GLU A 110 0.43 -23.28 0.95
C GLU A 110 0.88 -23.18 2.41
N LYS A 111 1.33 -24.30 3.00
CA LYS A 111 1.81 -24.37 4.38
C LYS A 111 3.19 -23.75 4.56
N VAL A 112 3.95 -23.57 3.48
CA VAL A 112 5.34 -23.09 3.54
C VAL A 112 5.42 -21.63 3.97
N ALA A 113 4.64 -20.74 3.35
CA ALA A 113 4.72 -19.30 3.64
C ALA A 113 4.38 -18.95 5.10
N PRO A 114 3.31 -19.51 5.73
CA PRO A 114 3.05 -19.33 7.16
C PRO A 114 4.21 -19.82 8.06
N LEU A 115 4.80 -20.98 7.76
CA LEU A 115 5.92 -21.53 8.52
C LEU A 115 7.18 -20.64 8.42
N ILE A 116 7.49 -20.14 7.22
CA ILE A 116 8.60 -19.19 7.03
C ILE A 116 8.32 -17.91 7.83
N LYS A 117 7.10 -17.37 7.73
CA LYS A 117 6.70 -16.17 8.47
C LYS A 117 6.84 -16.36 9.99
N GLU A 118 6.40 -17.50 10.51
CA GLU A 118 6.54 -17.86 11.92
C GLU A 118 8.01 -17.86 12.35
N ARG A 119 8.89 -18.53 11.58
CA ARG A 119 10.33 -18.55 11.86
C ARG A 119 10.99 -17.17 11.78
N MET A 120 10.55 -16.31 10.86
CA MET A 120 11.05 -14.93 10.78
C MET A 120 10.64 -14.07 11.98
N MET A 121 9.52 -14.40 12.63
CA MET A 121 9.00 -13.68 13.79
C MET A 121 9.54 -14.20 15.12
N LYS A 122 9.76 -15.51 15.23
CA LYS A 122 10.39 -16.15 16.38
C LYS A 122 11.90 -15.95 16.31
N LYS A 123 12.38 -14.82 16.87
CA LYS A 123 13.79 -14.64 17.21
C LYS A 123 14.15 -15.42 18.47
#